data_AF-A0A6H5J278-F1
#
_entry.id   AF-A0A6H5J278-F1
#
_cell.length_a   1.000
_cell.length_b   1.000
_cell.length_c   1.000
_cell.angle_alpha   90.00
_cell.angle_beta   90.00
_cell.angle_gamma   90.00
#
_symmetry.space_group_name_H-M   'P 1'
#
loop_
_entity.id
_entity.type
_entity.pdbx_description
1 polymer ?
#
loop_
_entity_poly.entity_id
_entity_poly.type
_entity_poly.pdbx_seq_one_letter_code
_entity_poly.pdbx_strand_id
1 'polypeptide(L)'
;MEVDETKDDGQDGDVDGKGIRKETDKPKWGGGSTIYSSDPKIQRSMEEQVAKQNHRKKRRRIAEESFEAQEGYKARLKGILVSMTDYISKEESKVSKTAAAHLRKGRGKGGRLKWWTEELEKRKKEVRKRRREWQREKRRGGENEDDLRRRYMQEMREYRNRMSERKKEEWCEYVREEGNKNPWGGVDKIVRGKRRRQGVASIRMEGGFTRTWRESAQCLLDKFFPRDGNGDDWRMELSDMGGVNELVEQFEEEEIEDAIRKMKRNKAPGWMDLGMNG
;
A
#
# COMPACT_ATOMS: atom_id res chain seq x y z
N MET A 1 -22.67 15.68 -50.90
CA MET A 1 -22.82 14.27 -51.26
C MET A 1 -22.37 13.49 -50.04
N GLU A 2 -23.30 13.30 -49.11
CA GLU A 2 -24.23 12.14 -49.03
C GLU A 2 -23.49 10.96 -48.38
N VAL A 3 -23.86 10.54 -47.15
CA VAL A 3 -24.73 9.36 -46.84
C VAL A 3 -24.34 8.15 -47.73
N ASP A 4 -24.05 6.95 -47.24
CA ASP A 4 -24.83 6.17 -46.28
C ASP A 4 -24.10 4.86 -45.95
N GLU A 5 -24.64 4.16 -44.95
CA GLU A 5 -24.39 2.81 -44.47
C GLU A 5 -24.25 1.72 -45.55
N THR A 6 -23.50 0.65 -45.26
CA THR A 6 -24.00 -0.73 -45.40
C THR A 6 -23.17 -1.73 -44.58
N LYS A 7 -23.92 -2.66 -43.97
CA LYS A 7 -23.52 -3.92 -43.33
C LYS A 7 -22.67 -4.79 -44.26
N ASP A 8 -21.82 -5.64 -43.68
CA ASP A 8 -21.36 -6.85 -44.34
C ASP A 8 -21.28 -8.02 -43.35
N ASP A 9 -21.64 -9.18 -43.88
CA ASP A 9 -21.91 -10.47 -43.25
C ASP A 9 -20.62 -11.26 -42.97
N GLY A 10 -20.68 -12.26 -42.09
CA GLY A 10 -19.57 -13.18 -41.88
C GLY A 10 -19.85 -14.27 -40.85
N GLN A 11 -20.54 -15.31 -41.28
CA GLN A 11 -20.59 -16.62 -40.62
C GLN A 11 -19.30 -17.41 -40.89
N ASP A 12 -18.81 -18.12 -39.88
CA ASP A 12 -18.04 -19.38 -39.93
C ASP A 12 -18.24 -20.02 -38.54
N GLY A 13 -18.59 -21.28 -38.30
CA GLY A 13 -18.36 -22.53 -39.04
C GLY A 13 -17.85 -23.56 -38.00
N ASP A 14 -18.09 -24.85 -38.25
CA ASP A 14 -17.66 -26.05 -37.47
C ASP A 14 -18.51 -26.44 -36.24
N VAL A 15 -19.45 -27.40 -36.28
CA VAL A 15 -19.49 -28.79 -36.82
C VAL A 15 -18.63 -29.77 -36.02
N ASP A 16 -19.30 -30.65 -35.27
CA ASP A 16 -19.09 -32.11 -35.19
C ASP A 16 -19.99 -32.66 -34.05
N GLY A 17 -20.92 -33.60 -34.23
CA GLY A 17 -20.96 -34.69 -35.21
C GLY A 17 -20.75 -36.04 -34.52
N LYS A 18 -21.65 -36.48 -33.61
CA LYS A 18 -21.75 -37.87 -33.15
C LYS A 18 -23.23 -38.15 -32.83
N GLY A 19 -23.95 -39.04 -33.50
CA GLY A 19 -23.54 -40.28 -34.14
C GLY A 19 -24.39 -41.39 -33.51
N ILE A 20 -25.62 -41.51 -33.99
CA ILE A 20 -26.52 -42.63 -33.69
C ILE A 20 -25.95 -43.88 -34.36
N ARG A 21 -25.65 -44.93 -33.58
CA ARG A 21 -25.55 -46.30 -34.10
C ARG A 21 -26.59 -47.17 -33.42
N LYS A 22 -27.51 -47.66 -34.25
CA LYS A 22 -28.49 -48.69 -33.93
C LYS A 22 -27.81 -50.05 -33.86
N GLU A 23 -28.38 -50.88 -32.99
CA GLU A 23 -28.57 -52.34 -33.09
C GLU A 23 -27.57 -53.13 -33.94
N THR A 24 -26.84 -54.05 -33.29
CA THR A 24 -26.89 -55.46 -33.69
C THR A 24 -26.65 -56.38 -32.49
N ASP A 25 -27.19 -57.59 -32.61
CA ASP A 25 -26.77 -58.82 -31.96
C ASP A 25 -27.11 -59.02 -30.48
N LYS A 26 -28.36 -59.42 -30.26
CA LYS A 26 -28.74 -60.28 -29.13
C LYS A 26 -28.00 -61.63 -29.27
N PRO A 27 -27.07 -61.99 -28.36
CA PRO A 27 -26.53 -63.32 -28.38
C PRO A 27 -27.57 -64.31 -27.81
N LYS A 28 -28.01 -65.24 -28.64
CA LYS A 28 -28.68 -66.47 -28.21
C LYS A 28 -27.67 -67.34 -27.45
N TRP A 29 -27.57 -67.14 -26.15
CA TRP A 29 -27.17 -68.20 -25.22
C TRP A 29 -28.50 -68.81 -24.74
N GLY A 30 -28.91 -69.99 -25.24
CA GLY A 30 -28.20 -71.23 -25.00
C GLY A 30 -28.38 -71.54 -23.52
N GLY A 31 -29.30 -72.44 -23.18
CA GLY A 31 -29.66 -72.81 -21.81
C GLY A 31 -28.45 -72.99 -20.91
N GLY A 32 -28.11 -71.94 -20.19
CA GLY A 32 -27.18 -71.95 -19.09
C GLY A 32 -28.03 -71.64 -17.88
N SER A 33 -28.33 -72.67 -17.09
CA SER A 33 -28.71 -72.52 -15.69
C SER A 33 -27.96 -71.32 -15.13
N THR A 34 -28.66 -70.25 -14.71
CA THR A 34 -28.07 -69.33 -13.75
C THR A 34 -27.80 -70.22 -12.56
N ILE A 35 -26.59 -70.75 -12.51
CA ILE A 35 -25.99 -71.34 -11.33
C ILE A 35 -25.96 -70.18 -10.34
N TYR A 36 -27.10 -69.92 -9.72
CA TYR A 36 -27.12 -69.61 -8.31
C TYR A 36 -26.32 -70.74 -7.72
N SER A 37 -25.03 -70.48 -7.50
CA SER A 37 -24.25 -71.36 -6.68
C SER A 37 -25.02 -71.44 -5.38
N SER A 38 -25.63 -72.60 -5.11
CA SER A 38 -26.29 -72.92 -3.84
C SER A 38 -25.28 -72.97 -2.69
N ASP A 39 -24.02 -72.64 -2.98
CA ASP A 39 -22.96 -72.49 -2.01
C ASP A 39 -23.10 -71.11 -1.33
N PRO A 40 -23.57 -71.05 -0.08
CA PRO A 40 -23.89 -69.80 0.63
C PRO A 40 -22.66 -68.91 0.85
N LYS A 41 -21.44 -69.40 0.55
CA LYS A 41 -20.20 -68.62 0.54
C LYS A 41 -20.05 -67.77 -0.72
N ILE A 42 -20.49 -68.27 -1.88
CA ILE A 42 -20.38 -67.56 -3.18
C ILE A 42 -21.46 -66.46 -3.25
N GLN A 43 -22.68 -66.73 -2.78
CA GLN A 43 -23.72 -65.70 -2.63
C GLN A 43 -23.29 -64.58 -1.67
N ARG A 44 -22.75 -64.93 -0.49
CA ARG A 44 -22.22 -63.93 0.45
C ARG A 44 -21.08 -63.11 -0.15
N SER A 45 -20.19 -63.73 -0.93
CA SER A 45 -19.11 -63.03 -1.63
C SER A 45 -19.65 -62.05 -2.69
N MET A 46 -20.64 -62.45 -3.49
CA MET A 46 -21.27 -61.54 -4.46
C MET A 46 -22.03 -60.39 -3.78
N GLU A 47 -22.77 -60.67 -2.71
CA GLU A 47 -23.46 -59.64 -1.92
C GLU A 47 -22.47 -58.67 -1.26
N GLU A 48 -21.34 -59.17 -0.76
CA GLU A 48 -20.27 -58.36 -0.19
C GLU A 48 -19.59 -57.48 -1.25
N GLN A 49 -19.39 -58.00 -2.46
CA GLN A 49 -18.86 -57.23 -3.61
C GLN A 49 -19.83 -56.12 -4.02
N VAL A 50 -21.14 -56.41 -4.09
CA VAL A 50 -22.19 -55.42 -4.39
C VAL A 50 -22.28 -54.38 -3.28
N ALA A 51 -22.20 -54.80 -2.00
CA ALA A 51 -22.19 -53.89 -0.86
C ALA A 51 -20.96 -52.97 -0.87
N LYS A 52 -19.76 -53.50 -1.17
CA LYS A 52 -18.52 -52.72 -1.33
C LYS A 52 -18.65 -51.72 -2.49
N GLN A 53 -19.25 -52.13 -3.60
CA GLN A 53 -19.48 -51.26 -4.76
C GLN A 53 -20.48 -50.14 -4.44
N ASN A 54 -21.58 -50.45 -3.74
CA ASN A 54 -22.58 -49.48 -3.31
C ASN A 54 -22.01 -48.51 -2.25
N HIS A 55 -21.20 -49.01 -1.32
CA HIS A 55 -20.50 -48.18 -0.34
C HIS A 55 -19.53 -47.20 -1.02
N ARG A 56 -18.78 -47.67 -2.02
CA ARG A 56 -17.89 -46.82 -2.83
C ARG A 56 -18.67 -45.74 -3.60
N LYS A 57 -19.81 -46.11 -4.20
CA LYS A 57 -20.71 -45.14 -4.88
C LYS A 57 -21.28 -44.11 -3.90
N LYS A 58 -21.71 -44.53 -2.71
CA LYS A 58 -22.22 -43.65 -1.66
C LYS A 58 -21.15 -42.67 -1.18
N ARG A 59 -19.93 -43.13 -0.94
CA ARG A 59 -18.80 -42.25 -0.57
C ARG A 59 -18.46 -41.24 -1.66
N ARG A 60 -18.56 -41.64 -2.94
CA ARG A 60 -18.35 -40.73 -4.07
C ARG A 60 -19.39 -39.62 -4.11
N ARG A 61 -20.67 -39.95 -3.92
CA ARG A 61 -21.75 -38.95 -3.85
C ARG A 61 -21.56 -37.96 -2.70
N ILE A 62 -21.24 -38.44 -1.50
CA ILE A 62 -20.98 -37.55 -0.35
C ILE A 62 -19.79 -36.62 -0.63
N ALA A 63 -18.75 -37.11 -1.30
CA ALA A 63 -17.60 -36.28 -1.68
C ALA A 63 -17.95 -35.25 -2.77
N GLU A 64 -18.76 -35.63 -3.76
CA GLU A 64 -19.29 -34.73 -4.81
C GLU A 64 -20.19 -33.64 -4.19
N GLU A 65 -21.14 -34.01 -3.32
CA GLU A 65 -22.01 -33.08 -2.59
C GLU A 65 -21.22 -32.13 -1.67
N SER A 66 -20.18 -32.65 -1.00
CA SER A 66 -19.29 -31.82 -0.16
C SER A 66 -18.46 -30.84 -0.97
N PHE A 67 -18.01 -31.24 -2.18
CA PHE A 67 -17.26 -30.37 -3.07
C PHE A 67 -18.14 -29.27 -3.67
N GLU A 68 -19.36 -29.60 -4.08
CA GLU A 68 -20.35 -28.62 -4.57
C GLU A 68 -20.73 -27.61 -3.48
N ALA A 69 -20.91 -28.04 -2.23
CA ALA A 69 -21.15 -27.15 -1.11
C ALA A 69 -19.97 -26.19 -0.86
N GLN A 70 -18.73 -26.68 -0.99
CA GLN A 70 -17.53 -25.84 -0.88
C GLN A 70 -17.40 -24.84 -2.03
N GLU A 71 -17.70 -25.24 -3.27
CA GLU A 71 -17.68 -24.32 -4.41
C GLU A 71 -18.77 -23.25 -4.31
N GLY A 72 -19.97 -23.61 -3.84
CA GLY A 72 -21.03 -22.64 -3.53
C GLY A 72 -20.61 -21.61 -2.48
N TYR A 73 -19.93 -22.05 -1.42
CA TYR A 73 -19.39 -21.14 -0.40
C TYR A 73 -18.31 -20.21 -0.96
N LYS A 74 -17.36 -20.74 -1.74
CA LYS A 74 -16.32 -19.93 -2.41
C LYS A 74 -16.93 -18.92 -3.39
N ALA A 75 -17.97 -19.29 -4.13
CA ALA A 75 -18.66 -18.39 -5.06
C ALA A 75 -19.33 -17.21 -4.32
N ARG A 76 -19.96 -17.47 -3.16
CA ARG A 76 -20.55 -16.41 -2.31
C ARG A 76 -19.48 -15.47 -1.75
N LEU A 77 -18.36 -16.01 -1.26
CA LEU A 77 -17.23 -15.20 -0.80
C LEU A 77 -16.63 -14.34 -1.91
N LYS A 78 -16.48 -14.88 -3.12
CA LYS A 78 -16.05 -14.10 -4.30
C LYS A 78 -17.03 -12.97 -4.60
N GLY A 79 -18.34 -13.22 -4.54
CA GLY A 79 -19.36 -12.19 -4.74
C GLY A 79 -19.30 -11.05 -3.71
N ILE A 80 -19.10 -11.39 -2.43
CA ILE A 80 -18.91 -10.40 -1.35
C ILE A 80 -17.62 -9.60 -1.57
N LEU A 81 -16.53 -10.26 -1.96
CA LEU A 81 -15.28 -9.59 -2.23
C LEU A 81 -15.41 -8.58 -3.38
N VAL A 82 -16.09 -8.97 -4.48
CA VAL A 82 -16.36 -8.09 -5.63
C VAL A 82 -17.20 -6.88 -5.20
N SER A 83 -18.25 -7.09 -4.40
CA SER A 83 -19.09 -5.97 -3.93
C SER A 83 -18.34 -5.02 -2.99
N MET A 84 -17.46 -5.55 -2.14
CA MET A 84 -16.57 -4.74 -1.30
C MET A 84 -15.56 -3.95 -2.14
N THR A 85 -14.96 -4.56 -3.16
CA THR A 85 -14.01 -3.85 -4.05
C THR A 85 -14.68 -2.76 -4.85
N ASP A 86 -15.92 -2.96 -5.30
CA ASP A 86 -16.71 -1.95 -6.01
C ASP A 86 -17.07 -0.79 -5.08
N TYR A 87 -17.44 -1.09 -3.84
CA TYR A 87 -17.73 -0.09 -2.82
C TYR A 87 -16.50 0.77 -2.51
N ILE A 88 -15.35 0.14 -2.26
CA ILE A 88 -14.08 0.83 -2.01
C ILE A 88 -13.69 1.72 -3.20
N SER A 89 -13.77 1.19 -4.43
CA SER A 89 -13.47 1.94 -5.65
C SER A 89 -14.39 3.16 -5.82
N LYS A 90 -15.67 3.04 -5.44
CA LYS A 90 -16.64 4.13 -5.48
C LYS A 90 -16.31 5.22 -4.45
N GLU A 91 -15.92 4.85 -3.24
CA GLU A 91 -15.49 5.80 -2.20
C GLU A 91 -14.18 6.50 -2.58
N GLU A 92 -13.20 5.76 -3.12
CA GLU A 92 -11.96 6.34 -3.65
C GLU A 92 -12.23 7.33 -4.79
N SER A 93 -13.16 7.01 -5.69
CA SER A 93 -13.59 7.92 -6.76
C SER A 93 -14.21 9.20 -6.21
N LYS A 94 -15.03 9.11 -5.16
CA LYS A 94 -15.62 10.28 -4.50
C LYS A 94 -14.54 11.14 -3.84
N VAL A 95 -13.65 10.53 -3.07
CA VAL A 95 -12.53 11.23 -2.41
C VAL A 95 -11.60 11.88 -3.43
N SER A 96 -11.31 11.21 -4.55
CA SER A 96 -10.49 11.76 -5.63
C SER A 96 -11.17 12.94 -6.32
N LYS A 97 -12.49 12.87 -6.58
CA LYS A 97 -13.27 13.98 -7.17
C LYS A 97 -13.36 15.18 -6.24
N THR A 98 -13.60 14.97 -4.94
CA THR A 98 -13.62 16.06 -3.96
C THR A 98 -12.22 16.66 -3.78
N ALA A 99 -11.18 15.82 -3.71
CA ALA A 99 -9.79 16.28 -3.68
C ALA A 99 -9.43 17.09 -4.93
N ALA A 100 -9.81 16.65 -6.14
CA ALA A 100 -9.55 17.37 -7.39
C ALA A 100 -10.33 18.68 -7.49
N ALA A 101 -11.55 18.75 -6.94
CA ALA A 101 -12.34 19.99 -6.89
C ALA A 101 -11.77 21.01 -5.89
N HIS A 102 -11.19 20.54 -4.78
CA HIS A 102 -10.62 21.39 -3.73
C HIS A 102 -9.15 21.72 -3.92
N LEU A 103 -8.40 20.88 -4.62
CA LEU A 103 -7.11 21.21 -5.20
C LEU A 103 -7.36 22.11 -6.40
N ARG A 104 -7.55 23.41 -6.15
CA ARG A 104 -7.40 24.42 -7.20
C ARG A 104 -6.11 24.04 -7.93
N LYS A 105 -6.20 23.72 -9.23
CA LYS A 105 -5.06 23.87 -10.15
C LYS A 105 -4.73 25.34 -10.09
N GLY A 106 -3.97 25.72 -9.06
CA GLY A 106 -3.41 27.04 -8.95
C GLY A 106 -2.62 27.19 -10.22
N ARG A 107 -3.11 28.03 -11.14
CA ARG A 107 -2.33 28.58 -12.25
C ARG A 107 -1.27 29.54 -11.70
N GLY A 108 -0.69 29.25 -10.54
CA GLY A 108 0.72 29.51 -10.38
C GLY A 108 1.37 28.56 -11.34
N LYS A 109 1.91 29.07 -12.46
CA LYS A 109 3.08 28.43 -13.06
C LYS A 109 3.97 28.13 -11.85
N GLY A 110 4.06 26.87 -11.46
CA GLY A 110 5.00 26.40 -10.46
C GLY A 110 6.35 26.63 -11.09
N GLY A 111 6.78 27.89 -11.09
CA GLY A 111 8.00 28.35 -11.69
C GLY A 111 9.04 27.53 -10.98
N ARG A 112 9.63 26.59 -11.71
CA ARG A 112 10.88 25.97 -11.35
C ARG A 112 11.73 27.10 -10.75
N LEU A 113 12.16 26.93 -9.49
CA LEU A 113 12.84 28.00 -8.76
C LEU A 113 13.89 28.61 -9.69
N LYS A 114 14.03 29.94 -9.73
CA LYS A 114 14.85 30.62 -10.74
C LYS A 114 16.30 30.09 -10.78
N TRP A 115 16.87 29.75 -9.62
CA TRP A 115 18.19 29.13 -9.48
C TRP A 115 18.26 27.63 -9.85
N TRP A 116 17.13 26.95 -10.08
CA TRP A 116 17.06 25.53 -10.39
C TRP A 116 17.20 25.28 -11.89
N THR A 117 18.42 24.96 -12.31
CA THR A 117 18.77 24.73 -13.71
C THR A 117 18.67 23.26 -14.11
N GLU A 118 18.58 23.00 -15.41
CA GLU A 118 18.61 21.63 -15.96
C GLU A 118 19.92 20.90 -15.64
N GLU A 119 21.01 21.64 -15.54
CA GLU A 119 22.33 21.16 -15.13
C GLU A 119 22.31 20.57 -13.71
N LEU A 120 21.66 21.25 -12.75
CA LEU A 120 21.48 20.74 -11.40
C LEU A 120 20.59 19.48 -11.38
N GLU A 121 19.55 19.44 -12.21
CA GLU A 121 18.70 18.24 -12.34
C GLU A 121 19.50 17.06 -12.91
N LYS A 122 20.35 17.29 -13.92
CA LYS A 122 21.24 16.27 -14.49
C LYS A 122 22.19 15.73 -13.43
N ARG A 123 22.89 16.60 -12.70
CA ARG A 123 23.80 16.19 -11.61
C ARG A 123 23.08 15.44 -10.50
N LYS A 124 21.88 15.88 -10.12
CA LYS A 124 21.03 15.19 -9.14
C LYS A 124 20.67 13.76 -9.60
N LYS A 125 20.39 13.56 -10.90
CA LYS A 125 20.17 12.22 -11.47
C LYS A 125 21.45 11.37 -11.40
N GLU A 126 22.61 11.91 -11.72
CA GLU A 126 23.90 11.21 -11.62
C GLU A 126 24.24 10.81 -10.19
N VAL A 127 24.09 11.72 -9.22
CA VAL A 127 24.28 11.42 -7.80
C VAL A 127 23.37 10.27 -7.34
N ARG A 128 22.11 10.25 -7.77
CA ARG A 128 21.18 9.15 -7.46
C ARG A 128 21.56 7.85 -8.14
N LYS A 129 22.08 7.89 -9.37
CA LYS A 129 22.59 6.71 -10.07
C LYS A 129 23.77 6.11 -9.29
N ARG A 130 24.78 6.93 -8.97
CA ARG A 130 25.96 6.53 -8.18
C ARG A 130 25.60 6.02 -6.78
N ARG A 131 24.64 6.65 -6.10
CA ARG A 131 24.11 6.17 -4.82
C ARG A 131 23.51 4.76 -4.95
N ARG A 132 22.72 4.52 -5.99
CA ARG A 132 22.12 3.19 -6.25
C ARG A 132 23.19 2.15 -6.57
N GLU A 133 24.22 2.50 -7.33
CA GLU A 133 25.35 1.61 -7.62
C GLU A 133 26.07 1.20 -6.34
N TRP A 134 26.50 2.16 -5.51
CA TRP A 134 27.10 1.88 -4.22
C TRP A 134 26.20 1.03 -3.29
N GLN A 135 24.90 1.36 -3.19
CA GLN A 135 23.98 0.60 -2.35
C GLN A 135 23.72 -0.82 -2.84
N ARG A 136 23.79 -1.08 -4.16
CA ARG A 136 23.69 -2.43 -4.71
C ARG A 136 24.94 -3.24 -4.38
N GLU A 137 26.11 -2.64 -4.53
CA GLU A 137 27.38 -3.31 -4.25
C GLU A 137 27.55 -3.63 -2.78
N LYS A 138 27.23 -2.66 -1.90
CA LYS A 138 27.20 -2.85 -0.45
C LYS A 138 26.32 -4.03 -0.03
N ARG A 139 25.17 -4.20 -0.67
CA ARG A 139 24.27 -5.35 -0.41
C ARG A 139 24.83 -6.68 -0.90
N ARG A 140 25.72 -6.66 -1.88
CA ARG A 140 26.37 -7.86 -2.43
C ARG A 140 27.68 -8.21 -1.71
N GLY A 141 28.20 -7.31 -0.87
CA GLY A 141 29.49 -7.50 -0.20
C GLY A 141 30.66 -7.50 -1.19
N GLY A 142 30.56 -6.75 -2.28
CA GLY A 142 31.60 -6.73 -3.32
C GLY A 142 32.81 -5.88 -2.95
N GLU A 143 34.00 -6.28 -3.42
CA GLU A 143 35.29 -5.62 -3.15
C GLU A 143 35.34 -4.15 -3.63
N ASN A 144 34.48 -3.77 -4.58
CA ASN A 144 34.41 -2.43 -5.13
C ASN A 144 33.57 -1.43 -4.28
N GLU A 145 33.09 -1.80 -3.09
CA GLU A 145 32.25 -0.92 -2.27
C GLU A 145 32.92 0.44 -2.01
N ASP A 146 34.18 0.44 -1.59
CA ASP A 146 34.89 1.66 -1.20
C ASP A 146 35.12 2.61 -2.38
N ASP A 147 35.42 2.07 -3.56
CA ASP A 147 35.56 2.85 -4.79
C ASP A 147 34.25 3.50 -5.22
N LEU A 148 33.16 2.75 -5.19
CA LEU A 148 31.83 3.28 -5.50
C LEU A 148 31.38 4.31 -4.46
N ARG A 149 31.69 4.10 -3.18
CA ARG A 149 31.43 5.05 -2.11
C ARG A 149 32.20 6.36 -2.34
N ARG A 150 33.50 6.28 -2.65
CA ARG A 150 34.34 7.46 -2.97
C ARG A 150 33.76 8.26 -4.13
N ARG A 151 33.42 7.58 -5.24
CA ARG A 151 32.81 8.21 -6.43
C ARG A 151 31.47 8.88 -6.10
N TYR A 152 30.60 8.22 -5.34
CA TYR A 152 29.33 8.82 -4.89
C TYR A 152 29.56 10.07 -4.03
N MET A 153 30.48 10.02 -3.06
CA MET A 153 30.76 11.13 -2.17
C MET A 153 31.34 12.34 -2.92
N GLN A 154 32.22 12.09 -3.90
CA GLN A 154 32.77 13.13 -4.77
C GLN A 154 31.65 13.83 -5.56
N GLU A 155 30.82 13.08 -6.27
CA GLU A 155 29.68 13.64 -7.04
C GLU A 155 28.69 14.39 -6.15
N MET A 156 28.42 13.87 -4.95
CA MET A 156 27.54 14.51 -3.99
C MET A 156 28.12 15.81 -3.43
N ARG A 157 29.45 15.91 -3.30
CA ARG A 157 30.15 17.14 -2.93
C ARG A 157 30.04 18.16 -4.05
N GLU A 158 30.36 17.77 -5.28
CA GLU A 158 30.28 18.66 -6.44
C GLU A 158 28.86 19.17 -6.69
N TYR A 159 27.85 18.30 -6.58
CA TYR A 159 26.45 18.70 -6.70
C TYR A 159 26.06 19.73 -5.63
N ARG A 160 26.48 19.54 -4.37
CA ARG A 160 26.21 20.51 -3.30
C ARG A 160 26.94 21.84 -3.52
N ASN A 161 28.18 21.80 -3.98
CA ASN A 161 28.95 23.00 -4.30
C ASN A 161 28.25 23.80 -5.40
N ARG A 162 27.92 23.16 -6.53
CA ARG A 162 27.20 23.81 -7.63
C ARG A 162 25.82 24.32 -7.23
N MET A 163 25.09 23.58 -6.39
CA MET A 163 23.81 24.07 -5.86
C MET A 163 24.01 25.35 -5.05
N SER A 164 25.06 25.41 -4.24
CA SER A 164 25.36 26.56 -3.38
C SER A 164 25.83 27.76 -4.20
N GLU A 165 26.66 27.53 -5.21
CA GLU A 165 27.07 28.53 -6.20
C GLU A 165 25.88 29.12 -6.94
N ARG A 166 25.00 28.28 -7.52
CA ARG A 166 23.80 28.75 -8.23
C ARG A 166 22.86 29.56 -7.34
N LYS A 167 22.66 29.14 -6.09
CA LYS A 167 21.88 29.91 -5.12
C LYS A 167 22.52 31.27 -4.82
N LYS A 168 23.84 31.31 -4.69
CA LYS A 168 24.59 32.54 -4.42
C LYS A 168 24.56 33.48 -5.62
N GLU A 169 24.76 32.96 -6.83
CA GLU A 169 24.66 33.71 -8.09
C GLU A 169 23.29 34.36 -8.23
N GLU A 170 22.22 33.57 -8.08
CA GLU A 170 20.84 34.06 -8.15
C GLU A 170 20.57 35.12 -7.07
N TRP A 171 21.07 34.91 -5.85
CA TRP A 171 20.94 35.90 -4.78
C TRP A 171 21.69 37.20 -5.12
N CYS A 172 22.91 37.10 -5.63
CA CYS A 172 23.69 38.25 -6.06
C CYS A 172 23.03 38.99 -7.21
N GLU A 173 22.46 38.29 -8.19
CA GLU A 173 21.69 38.87 -9.29
C GLU A 173 20.44 39.58 -8.76
N TYR A 174 19.66 38.92 -7.90
CA TYR A 174 18.50 39.53 -7.25
C TYR A 174 18.86 40.80 -6.47
N VAL A 175 19.96 40.77 -5.71
CA VAL A 175 20.43 41.96 -4.98
C VAL A 175 20.90 43.06 -5.93
N ARG A 176 21.56 42.73 -7.03
CA ARG A 176 21.95 43.72 -8.06
C ARG A 176 20.74 44.35 -8.73
N GLU A 177 19.74 43.55 -9.10
CA GLU A 177 18.54 44.05 -9.77
C GLU A 177 17.64 44.84 -8.84
N GLU A 178 17.30 44.29 -7.68
CA GLU A 178 16.33 44.87 -6.74
C GLU A 178 16.97 45.91 -5.82
N GLY A 179 18.21 45.68 -5.38
CA GLY A 179 18.95 46.62 -4.53
C GLY A 179 19.28 47.93 -5.25
N ASN A 180 19.55 47.88 -6.56
CA ASN A 180 19.75 49.10 -7.36
C ASN A 180 18.45 49.84 -7.65
N LYS A 181 17.31 49.13 -7.76
CA LYS A 181 15.99 49.75 -8.00
C LYS A 181 15.38 50.33 -6.74
N ASN A 182 15.52 49.65 -5.60
CA ASN A 182 15.00 50.09 -4.32
C ASN A 182 15.94 49.69 -3.17
N PRO A 183 16.92 50.56 -2.83
CA PRO A 183 17.90 50.30 -1.78
C PRO A 183 17.27 50.00 -0.40
N TRP A 184 16.09 50.55 -0.12
CA TRP A 184 15.33 50.34 1.12
C TRP A 184 14.19 49.31 0.98
N GLY A 185 14.19 48.56 -0.13
CA GLY A 185 13.14 47.65 -0.54
C GLY A 185 13.25 46.26 0.07
N GLY A 186 13.03 45.23 -0.75
CA GLY A 186 13.04 43.84 -0.31
C GLY A 186 14.39 43.39 0.28
N VAL A 187 15.50 43.85 -0.32
CA VAL A 187 16.87 43.47 0.09
C VAL A 187 17.19 43.97 1.50
N ASP A 188 17.00 45.27 1.79
CA ASP A 188 17.25 45.84 3.12
C ASP A 188 16.38 45.18 4.20
N LYS A 189 15.11 44.90 3.89
CA LYS A 189 14.21 44.17 4.81
C LYS A 189 14.68 42.74 5.08
N ILE A 190 15.27 42.06 4.10
CA ILE A 190 15.84 40.71 4.28
C ILE A 190 17.09 40.78 5.16
N VAL A 191 18.02 41.69 4.86
CA VAL A 191 19.29 41.84 5.59
C VAL A 191 19.04 42.24 7.05
N ARG A 192 18.11 43.16 7.31
CA ARG A 192 17.74 43.57 8.67
C ARG A 192 16.87 42.55 9.42
N GLY A 193 16.56 41.39 8.82
CA GLY A 193 15.68 40.39 9.42
C GLY A 193 14.22 40.84 9.58
N LYS A 194 13.84 41.98 9.00
CA LYS A 194 12.48 42.55 9.07
C LYS A 194 11.51 41.91 8.09
N ARG A 195 12.00 41.08 7.16
CA ARG A 195 11.14 40.21 6.35
C ARG A 195 10.60 39.08 7.22
N ARG A 196 9.38 39.26 7.74
CA ARG A 196 8.62 38.18 8.36
C ARG A 196 8.61 36.99 7.40
N ARG A 197 9.06 35.81 7.87
CA ARG A 197 8.75 34.55 7.20
C ARG A 197 7.25 34.56 6.99
N GLN A 198 6.78 34.48 5.75
CA GLN A 198 5.35 34.41 5.50
C GLN A 198 4.85 33.22 6.31
N GLY A 199 4.07 33.53 7.35
CA GLY A 199 3.57 32.57 8.31
C GLY A 199 2.84 31.48 7.55
N VAL A 200 2.97 30.28 8.06
CA VAL A 200 2.46 29.07 7.43
C VAL A 200 1.01 29.28 7.04
N ALA A 201 0.74 28.91 5.79
CA ALA A 201 -0.47 29.13 5.04
C ALA A 201 -1.74 29.08 5.90
N SER A 202 -2.59 30.07 5.68
CA SER A 202 -3.99 30.09 6.08
C SER A 202 -4.66 28.75 5.75
N ILE A 203 -4.93 27.95 6.79
CA ILE A 203 -5.63 26.67 6.72
C ILE A 203 -7.11 26.98 6.52
N ARG A 204 -7.75 26.28 5.59
CA ARG A 204 -9.18 26.45 5.33
C ARG A 204 -9.97 25.61 6.33
N MET A 205 -10.75 26.28 7.16
CA MET A 205 -11.79 25.73 8.02
C MET A 205 -13.18 25.90 7.37
N GLU A 206 -14.20 25.30 7.96
CA GLU A 206 -15.60 25.43 7.53
C GLU A 206 -16.09 26.89 7.59
N GLY A 207 -15.57 27.70 8.53
CA GLY A 207 -15.90 29.13 8.67
C GLY A 207 -14.96 30.11 7.94
N GLY A 208 -13.97 29.64 7.18
CA GLY A 208 -13.04 30.51 6.44
C GLY A 208 -11.58 30.11 6.55
N PHE A 209 -10.67 31.08 6.40
CA PHE A 209 -9.22 30.87 6.42
C PHE A 209 -8.61 31.34 7.74
N THR A 210 -7.73 30.54 8.35
CA THR A 210 -6.98 30.95 9.53
C THR A 210 -6.08 32.14 9.20
N ARG A 211 -6.08 33.15 10.07
CA ARG A 211 -5.38 34.42 9.85
C ARG A 211 -4.05 34.46 10.59
N THR A 212 -3.93 33.68 11.66
CA THR A 212 -2.73 33.62 12.49
C THR A 212 -2.13 32.23 12.56
N TRP A 213 -0.82 32.16 12.82
CA TRP A 213 -0.12 30.89 13.05
C TRP A 213 -0.73 30.09 14.20
N ARG A 214 -1.17 30.77 15.26
CA ARG A 214 -1.81 30.14 16.41
C ARG A 214 -3.11 29.45 16.01
N GLU A 215 -3.97 30.14 15.25
CA GLU A 215 -5.21 29.55 14.72
C GLU A 215 -4.92 28.36 13.80
N SER A 216 -3.92 28.47 12.93
CA SER A 216 -3.50 27.34 12.07
C SER A 216 -3.01 26.15 12.90
N ALA A 217 -2.16 26.38 13.90
CA ALA A 217 -1.63 25.33 14.75
C ALA A 217 -2.76 24.66 15.55
N GLN A 218 -3.68 25.44 16.10
CA GLN A 218 -4.80 24.93 16.87
C GLN A 218 -5.78 24.14 16.00
N CYS A 219 -6.05 24.61 14.78
CA CYS A 219 -6.80 23.85 13.78
C CYS A 219 -6.22 22.47 13.49
N LEU A 220 -4.89 22.39 13.37
CA LEU A 220 -4.19 21.14 13.10
C LEU A 220 -4.29 20.22 14.31
N LEU A 221 -4.06 20.77 15.52
CA LEU A 221 -4.15 20.01 16.75
C LEU A 221 -5.56 19.44 16.94
N ASP A 222 -6.61 20.26 16.83
CA ASP A 222 -7.99 19.80 17.02
C ASP A 222 -8.41 18.74 15.98
N LYS A 223 -7.87 18.80 14.76
CA LYS A 223 -8.22 17.87 13.68
C LYS A 223 -7.46 16.55 13.74
N PHE A 224 -6.17 16.58 14.10
CA PHE A 224 -5.34 15.39 14.16
C PHE A 224 -5.32 14.73 15.55
N PHE A 225 -5.62 15.52 16.59
CA PHE A 225 -5.69 15.11 17.98
C PHE A 225 -6.98 15.66 18.60
N PRO A 226 -8.16 15.18 18.15
CA PRO A 226 -9.42 15.56 18.77
C PRO A 226 -9.33 15.27 20.26
N ARG A 227 -9.78 16.22 21.10
CA ARG A 227 -9.90 15.95 22.53
C ARG A 227 -10.84 14.76 22.70
N ASP A 228 -10.37 13.76 23.42
CA ASP A 228 -11.17 12.58 23.75
C ASP A 228 -12.50 13.06 24.36
N GLY A 229 -13.59 12.76 23.65
CA GLY A 229 -14.93 13.08 24.09
C GLY A 229 -15.21 12.30 25.37
N ASN A 230 -15.52 13.02 26.44
CA ASN A 230 -16.06 12.55 27.72
C ASN A 230 -16.58 11.10 27.68
N GLY A 231 -15.81 10.13 28.22
CA GLY A 231 -16.29 8.76 28.42
C GLY A 231 -15.20 7.71 28.59
N ASP A 232 -14.18 7.71 27.74
CA ASP A 232 -13.16 6.65 27.75
C ASP A 232 -11.88 7.17 28.42
N ASP A 233 -12.03 7.59 29.68
CA ASP A 233 -10.86 7.69 30.55
C ASP A 233 -10.41 6.26 30.85
N TRP A 234 -9.53 5.70 30.02
CA TRP A 234 -8.86 4.41 30.26
C TRP A 234 -8.25 4.33 31.67
N ARG A 235 -8.05 5.48 32.33
CA ARG A 235 -7.61 5.64 33.71
C ARG A 235 -8.67 5.24 34.75
N MET A 236 -9.97 5.38 34.44
CA MET A 236 -11.07 4.85 35.27
C MET A 236 -11.22 3.33 35.12
N GLU A 237 -11.00 2.79 33.92
CA GLU A 237 -11.06 1.33 33.65
C GLU A 237 -9.96 0.57 34.43
N LEU A 238 -8.81 1.22 34.69
CA LEU A 238 -7.77 0.69 35.59
C LEU A 238 -8.15 0.75 37.08
N SER A 239 -9.04 1.66 37.49
CA SER A 239 -9.49 1.77 38.89
C SER A 239 -10.58 0.75 39.24
N ASP A 240 -11.42 0.33 38.29
CA ASP A 240 -12.45 -0.68 38.50
C ASP A 240 -11.90 -2.13 38.47
N MET A 241 -10.73 -2.35 37.86
CA MET A 241 -9.97 -3.60 37.93
C MET A 241 -9.11 -3.63 39.19
N GLY A 242 -9.77 -3.62 40.36
CA GLY A 242 -9.16 -3.56 41.68
C GLY A 242 -7.80 -4.26 41.81
N GLY A 243 -6.78 -3.46 42.15
CA GLY A 243 -5.50 -3.96 42.63
C GLY A 243 -4.38 -4.04 41.60
N VAL A 244 -3.84 -2.88 41.18
CA VAL A 244 -2.44 -2.81 40.73
C VAL A 244 -1.77 -1.57 41.31
N ASN A 245 -1.88 -1.39 42.63
CA ASN A 245 -1.05 -0.45 43.36
C ASN A 245 0.09 -1.16 44.12
N GLU A 246 0.25 -2.49 43.93
CA GLU A 246 1.13 -3.32 44.76
C GLU A 246 2.27 -4.03 44.00
N LEU A 247 2.42 -3.81 42.68
CA LEU A 247 3.53 -4.38 41.90
C LEU A 247 4.14 -3.38 40.89
N VAL A 248 4.12 -2.10 41.21
CA VAL A 248 5.03 -1.16 40.55
C VAL A 248 6.22 -0.99 41.47
N GLU A 249 7.21 -1.86 41.28
CA GLU A 249 8.56 -1.64 41.81
C GLU A 249 8.96 -0.22 41.38
N GLN A 250 9.11 0.67 42.35
CA GLN A 250 9.47 2.05 42.08
C GLN A 250 10.90 2.03 41.58
N PHE A 251 11.11 2.34 40.30
CA PHE A 251 12.45 2.50 39.75
C PHE A 251 13.18 3.58 40.53
N GLU A 252 14.37 3.25 41.02
CA GLU A 252 15.23 4.22 41.68
C GLU A 252 15.75 5.20 40.63
N GLU A 253 15.84 6.49 40.98
CA GLU A 253 16.17 7.56 40.02
C GLU A 253 17.53 7.31 39.32
N GLU A 254 18.45 6.67 40.04
CA GLU A 254 19.77 6.28 39.53
C GLU A 254 19.68 5.22 38.41
N GLU A 255 18.72 4.28 38.51
CA GLU A 255 18.48 3.26 37.48
C GLU A 255 17.93 3.89 36.19
N ILE A 256 17.06 4.89 36.33
CA ILE A 256 16.49 5.65 35.21
C ILE A 256 17.59 6.45 34.49
N GLU A 257 18.46 7.12 35.24
CA GLU A 257 19.58 7.88 34.66
C GLU A 257 20.54 6.98 33.89
N ASP A 258 20.87 5.82 34.46
CA ASP A 258 21.81 4.89 33.87
C ASP A 258 21.23 4.23 32.59
N ALA A 259 19.92 3.97 32.57
CA ALA A 259 19.19 3.52 31.38
C ALA A 259 19.17 4.59 30.27
N ILE A 260 18.89 5.85 30.61
CA ILE A 260 18.93 6.98 29.67
C ILE A 260 20.32 7.14 29.07
N ARG A 261 21.36 6.98 29.90
CA ARG A 261 22.76 7.10 29.47
C ARG A 261 23.18 6.00 28.50
N LYS A 262 22.66 4.77 28.69
CA LYS A 262 22.90 3.62 27.82
C LYS A 262 22.12 3.69 26.49
N MET A 263 21.09 4.52 26.38
CA MET A 263 20.32 4.67 25.14
C MET A 263 21.14 5.35 24.03
N LYS A 264 21.09 4.77 22.82
CA LYS A 264 21.75 5.32 21.62
C LYS A 264 20.99 6.56 21.14
N ARG A 265 21.58 7.75 21.32
CA ARG A 265 21.01 9.09 20.99
C ARG A 265 20.54 9.30 19.53
N ASN A 266 20.83 8.36 18.62
CA ASN A 266 20.50 8.44 17.20
C ASN A 266 19.55 7.33 16.71
N LYS A 267 18.91 6.59 17.62
CA LYS A 267 17.86 5.62 17.29
C LYS A 267 16.50 6.28 17.54
N ALA A 268 15.60 6.17 16.58
CA ALA A 268 14.19 6.51 16.82
C ALA A 268 13.57 5.42 17.70
N PRO A 269 12.64 5.76 18.62
CA PRO A 269 11.84 4.77 19.32
C PRO A 269 11.11 3.92 18.28
N GLY A 270 11.42 2.62 18.24
CA GLY A 270 10.73 1.68 17.35
C GLY A 270 9.33 1.38 17.87
N TRP A 271 8.39 1.12 16.97
CA TRP A 271 7.08 0.58 17.32
C TRP A 271 7.26 -0.91 17.67
N MET A 272 7.17 -1.23 18.97
CA MET A 272 7.10 -2.57 19.56
C MET A 272 8.16 -3.59 19.09
N ASP A 273 9.21 -3.77 19.89
CA ASP A 273 10.03 -4.99 19.89
C ASP A 273 9.84 -5.73 21.23
N LEU A 274 8.62 -6.20 21.45
CA LEU A 274 8.38 -7.40 22.25
C LEU A 274 8.72 -8.58 21.35
N GLY A 275 9.93 -9.12 21.46
CA GLY A 275 10.20 -10.45 20.92
C GLY A 275 11.63 -10.76 20.51
N MET A 276 12.26 -11.54 21.39
CA MET A 276 13.17 -12.66 21.10
C MET A 276 14.68 -12.40 21.08
N ASN A 277 15.26 -12.79 22.23
CA ASN A 277 16.53 -13.47 22.48
C ASN A 277 17.48 -13.76 21.30
N GLY A 278 18.77 -13.54 21.60
CA GLY A 278 19.94 -14.05 20.91
C GLY A 278 21.21 -13.53 21.57
#